data_AF-A0A6A6LHX3-F1
#
_entry.id   AF-A0A6A6LHX3-F1
#
_cell.length_a   1.000
_cell.length_b   1.000
_cell.length_c   1.000
_cell.angle_alpha   90.00
_cell.angle_beta   90.00
_cell.angle_gamma   90.00
#
_symmetry.space_group_name_H-M   'P 1'
#
loop_
_entity.id
_entity.type
_entity.pdbx_description
1 polymer ?
#
loop_
_entity_poly.entity_id
_entity_poly.type
_entity_poly.pdbx_seq_one_letter_code
_entity_poly.pdbx_strand_id
1 'polypeptide(L)'
;MLHTRTLQKQNTFCSVSSPSELRIGLFFPHFLAVMAVDNALSFPLCPVAFEKDAKALEFIEKMTRSPDLVQERILAEILNRNKEVEYLKRFKLDGATDRETFKSKIPVITYEDLQPEIQRIANGDRSAILSAHPISEFLTSSGTSAGERKLMPTIQEELDRRQLLYNLLMPVMNL
;
A
#
# COMPACT_ATOMS: atom_id res chain seq x y z
N MET A 1 -35.40 -21.05 20.91
CA MET A 1 -35.28 -21.59 19.54
C MET A 1 -34.12 -20.86 18.87
N LEU A 2 -33.15 -21.62 18.35
CA LEU A 2 -32.00 -21.23 17.51
C LEU A 2 -30.93 -20.31 18.15
N HIS A 3 -29.86 -20.84 18.77
CA HIS A 3 -28.57 -21.29 18.18
C HIS A 3 -27.73 -20.18 17.52
N THR A 4 -26.74 -19.66 18.27
CA THR A 4 -25.50 -19.11 17.70
C THR A 4 -24.32 -19.87 18.30
N ARG A 5 -23.63 -20.64 17.46
CA ARG A 5 -22.42 -21.40 17.79
C ARG A 5 -21.23 -20.45 17.91
N THR A 6 -20.68 -20.30 19.11
CA THR A 6 -19.33 -19.77 19.34
C THR A 6 -18.35 -20.93 19.27
N LEU A 7 -17.48 -20.96 18.25
CA LEU A 7 -16.33 -21.85 18.23
C LEU A 7 -15.15 -21.15 18.91
N GLN A 8 -14.78 -21.73 20.03
CA GLN A 8 -13.62 -21.45 20.87
C GLN A 8 -12.37 -22.06 20.22
N LYS A 9 -11.26 -21.33 20.17
CA LYS A 9 -9.93 -21.97 20.26
C LYS A 9 -9.08 -21.21 21.27
N GLN A 10 -8.80 -21.95 22.34
CA GLN A 10 -7.93 -21.61 23.44
C GLN A 10 -6.50 -21.41 22.91
N ASN A 11 -5.91 -20.24 23.15
CA ASN A 11 -4.47 -20.07 23.08
C ASN A 11 -3.90 -20.39 24.46
N THR A 12 -3.42 -21.62 24.62
CA THR A 12 -2.75 -22.08 25.83
C THR A 12 -1.38 -21.42 25.91
N PHE A 13 -1.15 -20.75 27.04
CA PHE A 13 0.10 -20.14 27.46
C PHE A 13 1.13 -21.24 27.77
N CYS A 14 2.35 -21.13 27.25
CA CYS A 14 3.51 -21.85 27.77
C CYS A 14 4.60 -20.82 28.13
N SER A 15 4.79 -20.65 29.44
CA SER A 15 5.90 -19.94 30.05
C SER A 15 7.14 -20.83 30.11
N VAL A 16 8.28 -20.41 29.55
CA VAL A 16 9.61 -20.85 29.99
C VAL A 16 10.61 -19.69 29.88
N SER A 17 11.42 -19.58 30.92
CA SER A 17 12.50 -18.66 31.28
C SER A 17 13.70 -18.57 30.30
N SER A 18 14.11 -17.33 29.99
CA SER A 18 15.49 -16.75 29.84
C SER A 18 16.75 -17.65 29.65
N PRO A 19 17.86 -17.19 29.00
CA PRO A 19 18.01 -16.68 27.64
C PRO A 19 19.30 -17.24 26.96
N SER A 20 19.21 -18.05 25.92
CA SER A 20 20.33 -18.23 24.98
C SER A 20 19.84 -18.95 23.74
N GLU A 21 20.31 -18.48 22.58
CA GLU A 21 20.02 -18.97 21.22
C GLU A 21 18.84 -18.28 20.49
N LEU A 22 19.17 -17.11 19.97
CA LEU A 22 18.52 -16.53 18.79
C LEU A 22 18.83 -17.39 17.56
N ARG A 23 17.85 -18.18 17.10
CA ARG A 23 17.72 -18.53 15.68
C ARG A 23 16.30 -18.22 15.23
N ILE A 24 16.20 -17.18 14.41
CA ILE A 24 14.99 -16.74 13.72
C ILE A 24 14.57 -17.84 12.74
N GLY A 25 13.50 -18.56 13.08
CA GLY A 25 12.78 -19.44 12.17
C GLY A 25 11.45 -18.80 11.78
N LEU A 26 11.43 -18.00 10.70
CA LEU A 26 10.18 -17.61 10.04
C LEU A 26 9.65 -18.85 9.30
N PHE A 27 8.79 -19.60 9.98
CA PHE A 27 8.05 -20.71 9.37
C PHE A 27 6.86 -20.14 8.58
N PHE A 28 7.07 -19.87 7.28
CA PHE A 28 5.99 -19.60 6.33
C PHE A 28 5.62 -20.93 5.64
N PRO A 29 4.46 -21.56 5.95
CA PRO A 29 4.13 -22.89 5.45
C PRO A 29 3.52 -22.87 4.02
N HIS A 30 3.79 -21.84 3.21
CA HIS A 30 3.27 -21.77 1.85
C HIS A 30 4.33 -21.74 0.75
N PHE A 31 5.61 -21.89 1.09
CA PHE A 31 6.70 -21.78 0.12
C PHE A 31 7.29 -23.12 -0.35
N LEU A 32 6.69 -24.26 0.01
CA LEU A 32 7.25 -25.59 -0.25
C LEU A 32 6.36 -26.48 -1.14
N ALA A 33 5.67 -25.89 -2.12
CA ALA A 33 4.96 -26.64 -3.16
C ALA A 33 5.43 -26.33 -4.60
N VAL A 34 6.53 -25.58 -4.77
CA VAL A 34 7.11 -25.29 -6.10
C VAL A 34 8.56 -25.76 -6.17
N MET A 35 8.84 -26.98 -5.67
CA MET A 35 10.14 -27.64 -5.81
C MET A 35 9.94 -29.14 -6.03
N ALA A 36 9.21 -29.50 -7.09
CA ALA A 36 9.25 -30.81 -7.74
C ALA A 36 8.29 -30.78 -8.94
N VAL A 37 8.72 -30.17 -10.05
CA VAL A 37 8.20 -30.54 -11.37
C VAL A 37 9.42 -30.75 -12.26
N ASP A 38 9.55 -31.99 -12.69
CA ASP A 38 10.66 -32.51 -13.46
C ASP A 38 10.92 -31.76 -14.77
N ASN A 39 12.17 -31.84 -15.18
CA ASN A 39 12.77 -31.39 -16.44
C ASN A 39 12.22 -32.14 -17.66
N ALA A 40 10.92 -31.98 -17.92
CA ALA A 40 10.27 -32.30 -19.19
C ALA A 40 8.89 -31.65 -19.13
N LEU A 41 8.76 -30.48 -19.76
CA LEU A 41 7.57 -29.92 -20.41
C LEU A 41 7.87 -28.44 -20.68
N SER A 42 8.50 -28.17 -21.83
CA SER A 42 8.33 -26.89 -22.50
C SER A 42 6.86 -26.79 -22.92
N PHE A 43 5.98 -26.53 -21.96
CA PHE A 43 4.65 -26.07 -22.27
C PHE A 43 4.80 -24.75 -23.02
N PRO A 44 4.26 -24.62 -24.24
CA PRO A 44 4.22 -23.31 -24.87
C PRO A 44 3.42 -22.42 -23.92
N LEU A 45 4.09 -21.44 -23.30
CA LEU A 45 3.42 -20.38 -22.56
C LEU A 45 2.28 -19.89 -23.48
N CYS A 46 1.05 -20.01 -23.00
CA CYS A 46 -0.13 -19.67 -23.80
C CYS A 46 0.08 -18.27 -24.39
N PRO A 47 -0.20 -18.01 -25.68
CA PRO A 47 0.09 -16.71 -26.32
C PRO A 47 -0.43 -15.50 -25.52
N VAL A 48 -1.51 -15.68 -24.77
CA VAL A 48 -2.11 -14.69 -23.86
C VAL A 48 -1.19 -14.30 -22.70
N ALA A 49 -0.43 -15.24 -22.14
CA ALA A 49 0.54 -14.96 -21.08
C ALA A 49 1.70 -14.10 -21.60
N PHE A 50 2.19 -14.41 -22.80
CA PHE A 50 3.24 -13.62 -23.46
C PHE A 50 2.78 -12.19 -23.79
N GLU A 51 1.52 -12.01 -24.21
CA GLU A 51 0.95 -10.68 -24.50
C GLU A 51 0.80 -9.83 -23.22
N LYS A 52 0.37 -10.45 -22.10
CA LYS A 52 0.26 -9.76 -20.81
C LYS A 52 1.62 -9.30 -20.29
N ASP A 53 2.62 -10.17 -20.40
CA ASP A 53 3.98 -9.87 -19.96
C ASP A 53 4.61 -8.76 -20.82
N ALA A 54 4.41 -8.80 -22.14
CA ALA A 54 4.85 -7.74 -23.05
C ALA A 54 4.23 -6.38 -22.71
N LYS A 55 2.92 -6.32 -22.44
CA LYS A 55 2.23 -5.08 -22.02
C LYS A 55 2.77 -4.53 -20.70
N ALA A 56 3.10 -5.40 -19.75
CA ALA A 56 3.68 -4.99 -18.48
C ALA A 56 5.10 -4.44 -18.63
N LEU A 57 5.94 -5.06 -19.46
CA LEU A 57 7.28 -4.56 -19.77
C LEU A 57 7.24 -3.23 -20.54
N GLU A 58 6.33 -3.10 -21.51
CA GLU A 58 6.08 -1.83 -22.21
C GLU A 58 5.62 -0.73 -21.24
N PHE A 59 4.76 -1.07 -20.28
CA PHE A 59 4.33 -0.15 -19.24
C PHE A 59 5.51 0.33 -18.38
N ILE A 60 6.39 -0.58 -17.95
CA ILE A 60 7.59 -0.23 -17.19
C ILE A 60 8.45 0.74 -18.00
N GLU A 61 8.79 0.39 -19.25
CA GLU A 61 9.59 1.23 -20.14
C GLU A 61 8.97 2.61 -20.34
N LYS A 62 7.65 2.68 -20.56
CA LYS A 62 6.94 3.95 -20.68
C LYS A 62 7.03 4.81 -19.42
N MET A 63 6.92 4.20 -18.23
CA MET A 63 6.98 4.93 -16.97
C MET A 63 8.40 5.36 -16.61
N THR A 64 9.42 4.59 -16.99
CA THR A 64 10.82 4.87 -16.68
C THR A 64 11.54 5.71 -17.73
N ARG A 65 11.01 5.81 -18.96
CA ARG A 65 11.59 6.63 -20.04
C ARG A 65 11.54 8.13 -19.76
N SER A 66 10.55 8.61 -19.01
CA SER A 66 10.41 10.04 -18.68
C SER A 66 9.78 10.22 -17.29
N PRO A 67 10.51 9.86 -16.22
CA PRO A 67 9.97 9.80 -14.88
C PRO A 67 9.60 11.18 -14.35
N ASP A 68 10.29 12.25 -14.77
CA ASP A 68 9.97 13.62 -14.35
C ASP A 68 8.56 14.04 -14.79
N LEU A 69 8.21 13.79 -16.07
CA LEU A 69 6.88 14.08 -16.61
C LEU A 69 5.79 13.22 -15.94
N VAL A 70 6.10 11.96 -15.65
CA VAL A 70 5.17 11.07 -14.94
C VAL A 70 4.91 11.57 -13.52
N GLN A 71 5.96 11.96 -12.79
CA GLN A 71 5.85 12.48 -11.42
C GLN A 71 5.11 13.81 -11.37
N GLU A 72 5.37 14.72 -12.32
CA GLU A 72 4.65 15.98 -12.44
C GLU A 72 3.16 15.78 -12.68
N ARG A 73 2.80 14.87 -13.60
CA ARG A 73 1.40 14.51 -13.84
C ARG A 73 0.73 13.91 -12.60
N ILE A 74 1.40 12.99 -11.92
CA ILE A 74 0.88 12.34 -10.70
C ILE A 74 0.64 13.39 -9.60
N LEU A 75 1.59 14.31 -9.40
CA LEU A 75 1.42 15.40 -8.42
C LEU A 75 0.21 16.26 -8.79
N ALA A 76 0.10 16.69 -10.04
CA ALA A 76 -1.04 17.49 -10.50
C ALA A 76 -2.38 16.77 -10.31
N GLU A 77 -2.45 15.47 -10.60
CA GLU A 77 -3.64 14.63 -10.37
C GLU A 77 -4.01 14.58 -8.88
N ILE A 78 -3.04 14.35 -7.99
CA ILE A 78 -3.24 14.32 -6.53
C ILE A 78 -3.75 15.67 -6.02
N LEU A 79 -3.10 16.77 -6.42
CA LEU A 79 -3.45 18.12 -5.95
C LEU A 79 -4.82 18.56 -6.49
N ASN A 80 -5.09 18.33 -7.78
CA ASN A 80 -6.38 18.70 -8.37
C ASN A 80 -7.53 17.93 -7.71
N ARG A 81 -7.35 16.63 -7.46
CA ARG A 81 -8.35 15.78 -6.80
C ARG A 81 -8.61 16.25 -5.36
N ASN A 82 -7.56 16.64 -4.64
CA ASN A 82 -7.65 16.95 -3.22
C ASN A 82 -7.71 18.45 -2.91
N LYS A 83 -7.85 19.34 -3.90
CA LYS A 83 -7.77 20.80 -3.71
C LYS A 83 -8.73 21.36 -2.65
N GLU A 84 -9.86 20.69 -2.42
CA GLU A 84 -10.89 21.13 -1.48
C GLU A 84 -10.76 20.53 -0.06
N VAL A 85 -9.80 19.63 0.17
CA VAL A 85 -9.66 18.94 1.46
C VAL A 85 -9.11 19.88 2.53
N GLU A 86 -9.47 19.62 3.78
CA GLU A 86 -9.10 20.45 4.93
C GLU A 86 -7.58 20.68 5.02
N TYR A 87 -6.79 19.62 4.81
CA TYR A 87 -5.34 19.68 4.92
C TYR A 87 -4.71 20.64 3.90
N LEU A 88 -5.08 20.57 2.61
CA LEU A 88 -4.52 21.47 1.59
C LEU A 88 -5.04 22.91 1.73
N LYS A 89 -6.29 23.08 2.19
CA LYS A 89 -6.85 24.41 2.49
C LYS A 89 -6.10 25.11 3.63
N ARG A 90 -5.63 24.36 4.64
CA ARG A 90 -4.82 24.90 5.74
C ARG A 90 -3.56 25.62 5.25
N PHE A 91 -2.93 25.08 4.21
CA PHE A 91 -1.72 25.65 3.60
C PHE A 91 -2.00 26.61 2.45
N LYS A 92 -3.28 26.94 2.20
CA LYS A 92 -3.71 27.92 1.19
C LYS A 92 -3.10 27.62 -0.17
N LEU A 93 -3.17 26.35 -0.61
CA LEU A 93 -2.65 25.96 -1.92
C LEU A 93 -3.50 26.58 -3.05
N ASP A 94 -4.74 27.00 -2.76
CA ASP A 94 -5.63 27.77 -3.64
C ASP A 94 -5.85 27.10 -5.02
N GLY A 95 -5.87 25.77 -5.03
CA GLY A 95 -6.07 24.98 -6.25
C GLY A 95 -4.84 24.89 -7.16
N ALA A 96 -3.68 25.41 -6.76
CA ALA A 96 -2.44 25.23 -7.50
C ALA A 96 -2.06 23.74 -7.57
N THR A 97 -1.62 23.32 -8.76
CA THR A 97 -1.25 21.93 -9.07
C THR A 97 0.20 21.78 -9.50
N ASP A 98 0.94 22.89 -9.57
CA ASP A 98 2.33 22.92 -10.00
C ASP A 98 3.30 22.58 -8.86
N ARG A 99 4.46 22.07 -9.26
CA ARG A 99 5.51 21.56 -8.38
C ARG A 99 6.15 22.66 -7.51
N GLU A 100 6.29 23.86 -8.05
CA GLU A 100 6.98 24.97 -7.37
C GLU A 100 6.12 25.49 -6.22
N THR A 101 4.84 25.75 -6.49
CA THR A 101 3.88 26.18 -5.49
C THR A 101 3.71 25.12 -4.40
N PHE A 102 3.58 23.84 -4.77
CA PHE A 102 3.51 22.73 -3.81
C PHE A 102 4.71 22.73 -2.86
N LYS A 103 5.94 22.79 -3.40
CA LYS A 103 7.17 22.80 -2.59
C LYS A 103 7.28 24.04 -1.69
N SER A 104 6.77 25.18 -2.13
CA SER A 104 6.84 26.43 -1.36
C SER A 104 5.82 26.50 -0.21
N LYS A 105 4.66 25.84 -0.34
CA LYS A 105 3.54 25.96 0.61
C LYS A 105 3.35 24.74 1.50
N ILE A 106 3.60 23.53 1.00
CA ILE A 106 3.35 22.29 1.76
C ILE A 106 4.62 21.89 2.51
N PRO A 107 4.58 21.81 3.86
CA PRO A 107 5.74 21.42 4.64
C PRO A 107 6.04 19.93 4.49
N VAL A 108 7.31 19.58 4.69
CA VAL A 108 7.70 18.19 4.95
C VAL A 108 7.30 17.86 6.39
N ILE A 109 6.58 16.76 6.57
CA ILE A 109 5.93 16.39 7.83
C ILE A 109 6.31 14.98 8.29
N THR A 110 6.15 14.71 9.57
CA THR A 110 6.20 13.36 10.16
C THR A 110 4.80 12.80 10.42
N TYR A 111 4.72 11.59 10.99
CA TYR A 111 3.44 10.97 11.35
C TYR A 111 2.73 11.73 12.46
N GLU A 112 3.50 12.26 13.41
CA GLU A 112 3.02 12.98 14.58
C GLU A 112 2.29 14.27 14.16
N ASP A 113 2.74 14.92 13.09
CA ASP A 113 2.09 16.10 12.51
C ASP A 113 0.70 15.81 11.91
N LEU A 114 0.44 14.57 11.47
CA LEU A 114 -0.84 14.12 10.90
C LEU A 114 -1.71 13.33 11.89
N GLN A 115 -1.19 13.03 13.07
CA GLN A 115 -1.89 12.22 14.07
C GLN A 115 -3.27 12.79 14.44
N PRO A 116 -3.47 14.13 14.57
CA PRO A 116 -4.79 14.69 14.86
C PRO A 116 -5.84 14.37 13.77
N GLU A 117 -5.48 14.51 12.49
CA GLU A 117 -6.35 14.19 11.36
C GLU A 117 -6.66 12.70 11.28
N ILE A 118 -5.64 11.87 11.45
CA ILE A 118 -5.76 10.41 11.46
C ILE A 118 -6.73 9.97 12.57
N GLN A 119 -6.59 10.53 13.77
CA GLN A 119 -7.46 10.18 14.91
C GLN A 119 -8.90 10.62 14.69
N ARG A 120 -9.14 11.79 14.07
CA ARG A 120 -10.49 12.23 13.70
C ARG A 120 -11.16 11.24 12.74
N ILE A 121 -10.44 10.81 11.70
CA ILE A 121 -10.94 9.85 10.72
C ILE A 121 -11.23 8.49 11.40
N ALA A 122 -10.31 8.02 12.24
CA ALA A 122 -10.45 6.78 13.01
C ALA A 122 -11.66 6.81 13.95
N ASN A 123 -11.94 7.97 14.56
CA ASN A 123 -13.08 8.18 15.46
C ASN A 123 -14.42 8.37 14.72
N GLY A 124 -14.45 8.34 13.39
CA GLY A 124 -15.70 8.37 12.63
C GLY A 124 -15.92 9.63 11.79
N ASP A 125 -15.00 10.60 11.79
CA ASP A 125 -15.12 11.76 10.89
C ASP A 125 -15.02 11.27 9.42
N ARG A 126 -15.98 11.68 8.59
CA ARG A 126 -16.08 11.32 7.17
C ARG A 126 -15.98 12.54 6.25
N SER A 127 -15.70 13.71 6.81
CA SER A 127 -15.40 14.91 6.04
C SER A 127 -14.08 14.73 5.26
N ALA A 128 -13.92 15.53 4.20
CA ALA A 128 -12.75 15.48 3.32
C ALA A 128 -11.52 16.12 4.01
N ILE A 129 -10.88 15.39 4.94
CA ILE A 129 -9.74 15.91 5.72
C ILE A 129 -8.44 15.79 4.94
N LEU A 130 -8.06 14.57 4.56
CA LEU A 130 -6.80 14.25 3.87
C LEU A 130 -7.01 13.90 2.38
N SER A 131 -8.20 13.45 2.02
CA SER A 131 -8.53 12.99 0.67
C SER A 131 -9.96 13.37 0.32
N ALA A 132 -10.20 13.67 -0.96
CA ALA A 132 -11.55 13.84 -1.50
C ALA A 132 -12.29 12.50 -1.60
N HIS A 133 -11.57 11.39 -1.70
CA HIS A 133 -12.15 10.05 -1.63
C HIS A 133 -12.28 9.61 -0.16
N PRO A 134 -13.37 8.93 0.21
CA PRO A 134 -13.51 8.36 1.55
C PRO A 134 -12.36 7.41 1.89
N ILE A 135 -11.82 7.52 3.10
CA ILE A 135 -10.85 6.55 3.62
C ILE A 135 -11.57 5.22 3.83
N SER A 136 -11.11 4.17 3.14
CA SER A 136 -11.75 2.85 3.15
C SER A 136 -11.28 1.99 4.32
N GLU A 137 -9.99 2.08 4.66
CA GLU A 137 -9.37 1.33 5.74
C GLU A 137 -8.10 2.04 6.24
N PHE A 138 -7.54 1.55 7.36
CA PHE A 138 -6.22 1.93 7.84
C PHE A 138 -5.27 0.75 7.71
N LEU A 139 -4.19 0.93 6.95
CA LEU A 139 -3.08 -0.02 6.90
C LEU A 139 -2.17 0.23 8.11
N THR A 140 -1.78 -0.82 8.81
CA THR A 140 -0.87 -0.69 9.94
C THR A 140 0.58 -0.84 9.48
N SER A 141 1.41 0.16 9.78
CA SER A 141 2.84 0.06 9.48
C SER A 141 3.56 -0.81 10.52
N SER A 142 4.77 -1.30 10.20
CA SER A 142 5.67 -1.93 11.18
C SER A 142 6.30 -0.90 12.13
N GLY A 143 6.39 0.35 11.72
CA GLY A 143 6.84 1.45 12.56
C GLY A 143 5.78 1.86 13.59
N THR A 144 6.26 2.33 14.74
CA THR A 144 5.40 2.74 15.86
C THR A 144 5.56 4.23 16.17
N SER A 145 4.53 4.80 16.80
CA SER A 145 4.57 6.11 17.46
C SER A 145 3.93 5.95 18.83
N ALA A 146 4.63 6.38 19.89
CA ALA A 146 4.23 6.15 21.28
C ALA A 146 3.90 4.67 21.64
N GLY A 147 4.57 3.71 21.00
CA GLY A 147 4.38 2.28 21.25
C GLY A 147 3.28 1.61 20.40
N GLU A 148 2.43 2.41 19.74
CA GLU A 148 1.34 1.92 18.89
C GLU A 148 1.74 1.94 17.40
N ARG A 149 1.19 1.01 16.61
CA ARG A 149 1.43 0.98 15.17
C ARG A 149 0.85 2.20 14.48
N LYS A 150 1.60 2.78 13.55
CA LYS A 150 1.12 3.91 12.73
C LYS A 150 -0.03 3.47 11.81
N LEU A 151 -1.12 4.23 11.84
CA LEU A 151 -2.30 4.03 11.00
C LEU A 151 -2.15 4.82 9.71
N MET A 152 -2.06 4.15 8.57
CA MET A 152 -1.92 4.76 7.25
C MET A 152 -3.27 4.74 6.53
N PRO A 153 -3.96 5.88 6.39
CA PRO A 153 -5.24 5.92 5.70
C PRO A 153 -5.05 5.56 4.22
N THR A 154 -5.93 4.71 3.69
CA THR A 154 -5.94 4.36 2.28
C THR A 154 -7.33 4.49 1.68
N ILE A 155 -7.39 4.60 0.35
CA ILE A 155 -8.63 4.71 -0.43
C ILE A 155 -8.76 3.49 -1.34
N GLN A 156 -9.98 3.20 -1.79
CA GLN A 156 -10.27 2.02 -2.62
C GLN A 156 -9.38 1.95 -3.88
N GLU A 157 -9.14 3.09 -4.55
CA GLU A 157 -8.32 3.19 -5.77
C GLU A 157 -6.86 2.74 -5.55
N GLU A 158 -6.34 2.86 -4.32
CA GLU A 158 -4.97 2.41 -4.01
C GLU A 158 -4.85 0.87 -3.99
N LEU A 159 -5.96 0.12 -3.89
CA LEU A 159 -5.93 -1.33 -4.08
C LEU A 159 -5.63 -1.70 -5.53
N ASP A 160 -6.22 -0.98 -6.50
CA ASP A 160 -5.99 -1.23 -7.92
C ASP A 160 -4.55 -0.91 -8.32
N ARG A 161 -3.98 0.17 -7.78
CA ARG A 161 -2.56 0.54 -7.99
C ARG A 161 -1.61 -0.50 -7.42
N ARG A 162 -1.90 -1.04 -6.23
CA ARG A 162 -1.12 -2.14 -5.63
C ARG A 162 -1.21 -3.41 -6.47
N GLN A 163 -2.41 -3.77 -6.94
CA GLN A 163 -2.60 -4.93 -7.80
C GLN A 163 -1.84 -4.79 -9.13
N LEU A 164 -1.84 -3.59 -9.73
CA LEU A 164 -1.03 -3.30 -10.91
C LEU A 164 0.45 -3.55 -10.64
N LEU A 165 1.00 -3.01 -9.54
CA LEU A 165 2.40 -3.23 -9.16
C LEU A 165 2.74 -4.71 -9.01
N TYR A 166 1.90 -5.50 -8.33
CA TYR A 166 2.12 -6.95 -8.20
C TYR A 166 2.09 -7.67 -9.55
N ASN A 167 1.25 -7.23 -10.49
CA ASN A 167 1.20 -7.79 -11.84
C ASN A 167 2.48 -7.49 -12.66
N LEU A 168 3.27 -6.48 -12.30
CA LEU A 168 4.54 -6.16 -12.94
C LEU A 168 5.70 -7.07 -12.49
N LEU A 169 5.56 -7.79 -11.36
CA LEU A 169 6.62 -8.63 -10.82
C LEU A 169 6.92 -9.86 -11.70
N MET A 170 5.87 -10.59 -12.10
CA MET A 170 6.01 -11.83 -12.86
C MET A 170 6.75 -11.63 -14.21
N PRO A 171 6.40 -10.63 -15.04
CA PRO A 171 7.11 -10.35 -16.29
C PRO A 171 8.59 -10.06 -16.12
N VAL A 172 8.99 -9.39 -15.02
CA VAL A 172 10.39 -9.07 -14.74
C VAL A 172 11.17 -10.29 -14.27
N MET A 173 10.55 -11.15 -13.46
CA MET A 173 11.20 -12.38 -12.96
C MET A 173 11.35 -13.48 -14.03
N ASN A 174 10.60 -13.37 -15.14
CA ASN A 174 10.60 -14.32 -16.24
C ASN A 174 11.60 -13.95 -17.37
N LEU A 175 12.34 -12.85 -17.24
CA LEU A 175 13.46 -12.48 -18.13
C LEU A 175 14.73 -13.24 -17.76
#